data_AF-A0A523F0N6-F1
#
_entry.id   AF-A0A523F0N6-F1
#
_cell.length_a   1.000
_cell.length_b   1.000
_cell.length_c   1.000
_cell.angle_alpha   90.00
_cell.angle_beta   90.00
_cell.angle_gamma   90.00
#
_symmetry.space_group_name_H-M   'P 1'
#
loop_
_entity.id
_entity.type
_entity.pdbx_description
1 polymer ?
#
loop_
_entity_poly.entity_id
_entity_poly.type
_entity_poly.pdbx_seq_one_letter_code
_entity_poly.pdbx_strand_id
1 'polypeptide(L)'
;MSISKIVSAADAVSVIHDGDVVASSGWGGHGVAEAVLAAIEQRYIEHNSPTGLTLVWAGGQGDGADRGLNHLGHQGLLRRTIGGHYGLVPKIARL
;
A
#
# COMPACT_ATOMS: atom_id res chain seq x y z
N MET A 1 31.39 -0.30 -3.61
CA MET A 1 30.41 -1.37 -3.83
C MET A 1 29.26 -0.79 -4.63
N SER A 2 28.87 -1.39 -5.76
CA SER A 2 27.65 -0.95 -6.45
C SER A 2 26.44 -1.40 -5.63
N ILE A 3 25.55 -0.47 -5.31
CA ILE A 3 24.27 -0.79 -4.66
C ILE A 3 23.44 -1.61 -5.67
N SER A 4 23.03 -2.82 -5.29
CA SER A 4 22.09 -3.62 -6.09
C SER A 4 20.72 -2.96 -6.08
N LYS A 5 20.09 -2.83 -7.26
CA LYS A 5 18.70 -2.38 -7.39
C LYS A 5 17.68 -3.51 -7.24
N ILE A 6 18.15 -4.75 -7.15
CA ILE A 6 17.33 -5.94 -6.95
C ILE A 6 17.41 -6.31 -5.47
N VAL A 7 16.26 -6.27 -4.81
CA VAL A 7 16.08 -6.54 -3.38
C VAL A 7 14.80 -7.35 -3.17
N SER A 8 14.64 -7.95 -1.99
CA SER A 8 13.39 -8.60 -1.62
C SER A 8 12.26 -7.56 -1.40
N ALA A 9 11.00 -7.99 -1.42
CA ALA A 9 9.88 -7.08 -1.12
C ALA A 9 9.95 -6.54 0.32
N ALA A 10 10.37 -7.38 1.28
CA ALA A 10 10.55 -6.98 2.68
C ALA A 10 11.62 -5.87 2.81
N ASP A 11 12.76 -6.03 2.15
CA ASP A 11 13.81 -5.00 2.14
C ASP A 11 13.34 -3.73 1.43
N ALA A 12 12.59 -3.86 0.33
CA ALA A 12 12.07 -2.72 -0.43
C ALA A 12 11.12 -1.85 0.40
N VAL A 13 10.26 -2.46 1.24
CA VAL A 13 9.31 -1.71 2.07
C VAL A 13 9.89 -1.27 3.41
N SER A 14 11.09 -1.73 3.77
CA SER A 14 11.76 -1.38 5.03
C SER A 14 12.09 0.11 5.14
N VAL A 15 12.24 0.80 4.01
CA VAL A 15 12.56 2.23 3.92
C VAL A 15 11.34 3.15 4.08
N ILE A 16 10.14 2.58 4.21
CA ILE A 16 8.91 3.35 4.45
C ILE A 16 8.80 3.64 5.95
N HIS A 17 8.69 4.90 6.32
CA HIS A 17 8.60 5.34 7.72
C HIS A 17 7.18 5.79 8.07
N ASP A 18 6.93 5.94 9.37
CA ASP A 18 5.66 6.48 9.87
C ASP A 18 5.41 7.88 9.29
N GLY A 19 4.18 8.13 8.84
CA GLY A 19 3.76 9.42 8.29
C GLY A 19 4.17 9.68 6.84
N ASP A 20 4.90 8.76 6.20
CA ASP A 20 5.31 8.91 4.80
C ASP A 20 4.12 8.99 3.83
N VAL A 21 4.38 9.60 2.67
CA VAL A 21 3.44 9.62 1.54
C VAL A 21 3.81 8.50 0.58
N VAL A 22 2.88 7.57 0.35
CA VAL A 22 3.03 6.47 -0.59
C VAL A 22 2.11 6.70 -1.79
N ALA A 23 2.70 6.75 -2.97
CA ALA A 23 1.95 6.83 -4.22
C ALA A 23 1.96 5.47 -4.93
N SER A 24 0.79 5.03 -5.41
CA SER A 24 0.66 3.78 -6.16
C SER A 24 0.02 4.03 -7.52
N SER A 25 0.56 3.37 -8.55
CA SER A 25 -0.01 3.31 -9.90
C SER A 25 -0.69 1.97 -10.17
N GLY A 26 -1.67 1.95 -11.08
CA GLY A 26 -2.35 0.74 -11.52
C GLY A 26 -3.84 0.96 -11.76
N TRP A 27 -4.50 -0.04 -12.35
CA TRP A 27 -5.95 -0.07 -12.58
C TRP A 27 -6.48 -1.51 -12.57
N GLY A 28 -7.53 -1.78 -11.80
CA GLY A 28 -7.95 -3.13 -11.45
C GLY A 28 -6.79 -3.89 -10.82
N GLY A 29 -6.38 -4.99 -11.44
CA GLY A 29 -5.15 -5.73 -11.12
C GLY A 29 -3.95 -5.43 -12.03
N HIS A 30 -4.08 -4.54 -13.02
CA HIS A 30 -3.04 -4.26 -14.02
C HIS A 30 -2.08 -3.19 -13.53
N GLY A 31 -0.77 -3.49 -13.57
CA GLY A 31 0.28 -2.56 -13.14
C GLY A 31 0.31 -2.29 -11.63
N VAL A 32 -0.47 -3.04 -10.84
CA VAL A 32 -0.47 -2.97 -9.37
C VAL A 32 0.70 -3.79 -8.83
N ALA A 33 1.51 -3.17 -7.97
CA ALA A 33 2.65 -3.82 -7.32
C ALA A 33 2.19 -4.71 -6.15
N GLU A 34 1.42 -5.75 -6.44
CA GLU A 34 0.76 -6.62 -5.44
C GLU A 34 1.71 -7.11 -4.34
N ALA A 35 2.85 -7.69 -4.72
CA ALA A 35 3.81 -8.22 -3.75
C ALA A 35 4.40 -7.14 -2.83
N VAL A 36 4.51 -5.90 -3.30
CA VAL A 36 4.99 -4.77 -2.50
C VAL A 36 3.90 -4.30 -1.54
N LEU A 37 2.65 -4.18 -2.00
CA LEU A 37 1.51 -3.80 -1.16
C LEU A 37 1.26 -4.83 -0.04
N ALA A 38 1.31 -6.12 -0.38
CA ALA A 38 1.22 -7.20 0.60
C ALA A 38 2.39 -7.17 1.60
N ALA A 39 3.60 -6.81 1.17
CA ALA A 39 4.74 -6.68 2.08
C ALA A 39 4.60 -5.50 3.05
N ILE A 40 3.99 -4.38 2.63
CA ILE A 40 3.65 -3.27 3.55
C ILE A 40 2.65 -3.74 4.61
N GLU A 41 1.59 -4.44 4.18
CA GLU A 41 0.59 -5.00 5.10
C GLU A 41 1.22 -5.94 6.11
N GLN A 42 2.02 -6.90 5.65
CA GLN A 42 2.67 -7.88 6.53
C GLN A 42 3.58 -7.18 7.55
N ARG A 43 4.38 -6.21 7.11
CA ARG A 43 5.25 -5.43 8.00
C ARG A 43 4.43 -4.68 9.06
N TYR A 44 3.31 -4.07 8.67
CA TYR A 44 2.41 -3.40 9.61
C TYR A 44 1.83 -4.38 10.64
N ILE A 45 1.34 -5.54 10.21
CA ILE A 45 0.75 -6.55 11.11
C ILE A 45 1.80 -7.08 12.11
N GLU A 46 3.02 -7.34 11.65
CA GLU A 46 4.08 -7.91 12.48
C GLU A 46 4.68 -6.90 13.47
N HIS A 47 4.81 -5.63 13.08
CA HIS A 47 5.57 -4.64 13.82
C HIS A 47 4.76 -3.46 14.34
N ASN A 48 3.47 -3.38 14.01
CA ASN A 48 2.64 -2.19 14.21
C ASN A 48 3.28 -0.91 13.64
N SER A 49 4.03 -1.03 12.54
CA SER A 49 4.69 0.06 11.81
C SER A 49 4.93 -0.38 10.35
N PRO A 50 4.78 0.49 9.34
CA PRO A 50 4.59 1.93 9.43
C PRO A 50 3.15 2.34 9.83
N THR A 51 3.01 3.48 10.50
CA THR A 51 1.70 4.05 10.87
C THR A 51 1.46 5.42 10.28
N GLY A 52 0.19 5.81 10.13
CA GLY A 52 -0.20 7.17 9.77
C GLY A 52 0.18 7.60 8.35
N LEU A 53 0.30 6.67 7.40
CA LEU A 53 0.67 6.96 6.02
C LEU A 53 -0.38 7.83 5.31
N THR A 54 0.08 8.61 4.33
CA THR A 54 -0.79 9.22 3.32
C THR A 54 -0.71 8.40 2.03
N LEU A 55 -1.82 7.84 1.58
CA LEU A 55 -1.89 7.06 0.35
C LEU A 55 -2.45 7.89 -0.81
N VAL A 56 -1.75 7.88 -1.95
CA VAL A 56 -2.15 8.61 -3.17
C VAL A 56 -2.31 7.64 -4.35
N TRP A 57 -3.43 7.70 -5.07
CA TRP A 57 -3.64 6.93 -6.29
C TRP A 57 -4.63 7.60 -7.26
N ALA A 58 -4.44 7.36 -8.56
CA ALA A 58 -5.35 7.87 -9.60
C ALA A 58 -6.39 6.83 -10.05
N GLY A 59 -5.95 5.66 -10.51
CA GLY A 59 -6.83 4.61 -11.04
C GLY A 59 -7.46 3.74 -9.96
N GLY A 60 -8.66 3.20 -10.19
CA GLY A 60 -9.27 2.24 -9.26
C GLY A 60 -8.45 0.96 -9.19
N GLN A 61 -7.62 0.81 -8.16
CA GLN A 61 -6.80 -0.38 -7.92
C GLN A 61 -7.49 -1.33 -6.96
N GLY A 62 -7.33 -2.63 -7.16
CA GLY A 62 -7.91 -3.67 -6.31
C GLY A 62 -8.94 -4.52 -7.04
N ASP A 63 -9.42 -5.53 -6.32
CA ASP A 63 -10.35 -6.56 -6.79
C ASP A 63 -11.76 -6.40 -6.23
N GLY A 64 -12.02 -5.35 -5.45
CA GLY A 64 -13.28 -5.18 -4.74
C GLY A 64 -13.41 -6.07 -3.49
N ALA A 65 -12.31 -6.68 -3.02
CA ALA A 65 -12.29 -7.49 -1.82
C ALA A 65 -11.00 -7.23 -1.01
N ASP A 66 -9.95 -8.03 -1.24
CA ASP A 66 -8.78 -8.10 -0.37
C ASP A 66 -7.47 -7.71 -1.04
N ARG A 67 -7.44 -7.59 -2.37
CA ARG A 67 -6.20 -7.41 -3.14
C ARG A 67 -5.93 -5.97 -3.55
N GLY A 68 -4.72 -5.72 -4.04
CA GLY A 68 -4.26 -4.39 -4.43
C GLY A 68 -4.23 -3.45 -3.23
N LEU A 69 -4.79 -2.25 -3.36
CA LEU A 69 -4.73 -1.27 -2.28
C LEU A 69 -5.50 -1.70 -1.02
N ASN A 70 -6.37 -2.71 -1.09
CA ASN A 70 -7.05 -3.24 0.09
C ASN A 70 -6.08 -3.79 1.16
N HIS A 71 -4.88 -4.22 0.77
CA HIS A 71 -3.80 -4.56 1.70
C HIS A 71 -3.48 -3.43 2.69
N LEU A 72 -3.69 -2.17 2.30
CA LEU A 72 -3.41 -1.01 3.14
C LEU A 72 -4.64 -0.56 3.96
N GLY A 73 -5.77 -1.27 3.86
CA GLY A 73 -7.03 -0.91 4.51
C GLY A 73 -7.10 -1.23 6.01
N HIS A 74 -6.06 -0.87 6.77
CA HIS A 74 -5.98 -1.08 8.23
C HIS A 74 -6.12 0.23 8.99
N GLN A 75 -6.90 0.21 10.08
CA GLN A 75 -6.95 1.32 11.03
C GLN A 75 -5.56 1.54 11.63
N GLY A 76 -5.10 2.80 11.67
CA GLY A 76 -3.76 3.18 12.14
C GLY A 76 -2.67 3.16 11.07
N LEU A 77 -2.73 2.27 10.08
CA LEU A 77 -1.78 2.24 8.96
C LEU A 77 -1.94 3.49 8.08
N LEU A 78 -3.17 3.87 7.76
CA LEU A 78 -3.49 5.04 6.95
C LEU A 78 -4.04 6.17 7.84
N ARG A 79 -3.50 7.38 7.66
CA ARG A 79 -4.05 8.63 8.21
C ARG A 79 -4.88 9.40 7.19
N ARG A 80 -4.51 9.33 5.91
CA ARG A 80 -5.13 10.10 4.83
C ARG A 80 -5.09 9.33 3.53
N THR A 81 -6.14 9.47 2.73
CA THR A 81 -6.18 8.98 1.36
C THR A 81 -6.49 10.11 0.38
N ILE A 82 -5.86 10.07 -0.79
CA ILE A 82 -6.12 10.95 -1.93
C ILE A 82 -6.29 10.04 -3.14
N GLY A 83 -7.54 9.64 -3.40
CA GLY A 83 -7.88 8.62 -4.39
C GLY A 83 -8.80 9.12 -5.50
N GLY A 84 -8.58 8.63 -6.73
CA GLY A 84 -9.46 8.92 -7.88
C GLY A 84 -10.69 8.00 -7.99
N HIS A 85 -10.62 6.76 -7.47
CA HIS A 85 -11.74 5.81 -7.51
C HIS A 85 -11.70 4.84 -6.31
N TYR A 86 -12.76 4.83 -5.50
CA TYR A 86 -12.85 4.05 -4.26
C TYR A 86 -13.64 2.73 -4.40
N GLY A 87 -14.36 2.50 -5.49
CA GLY A 87 -15.27 1.36 -5.63
C GLY A 87 -14.61 -0.04 -5.63
N LEU A 88 -13.28 -0.12 -5.81
CA LEU A 88 -12.52 -1.39 -5.79
C LEU A 88 -11.70 -1.58 -4.49
N VAL A 89 -11.80 -0.63 -3.56
CA VAL A 89 -11.04 -0.63 -2.29
C VAL A 89 -11.95 -0.61 -1.06
N PRO A 90 -12.90 -1.55 -0.91
CA PRO A 90 -13.87 -1.51 0.19
C PRO A 90 -13.24 -1.56 1.59
N LYS A 91 -12.03 -2.09 1.77
CA LYS A 91 -11.34 -2.03 3.07
C LYS A 91 -10.92 -0.60 3.42
N ILE A 92 -10.36 0.14 2.46
CA ILE A 92 -10.00 1.56 2.63
C ILE A 92 -11.27 2.43 2.77
N ALA A 93 -12.29 2.19 1.96
CA ALA A 93 -13.52 3.00 1.96
C ALA A 93 -14.32 2.91 3.27
N ARG A 94 -14.04 1.90 4.11
CA ARG A 94 -14.68 1.68 5.42
C ARG A 94 -13.89 2.28 6.60
N LEU A 95 -12.67 2.78 6.37
CA LEU A 95 -11.84 3.37 7.42
C LEU A 95 -12.38 4.73 7.88
#